data_AF-A0A6L7VJF4-F1
#
_entry.id   AF-A0A6L7VJF4-F1
#
_cell.length_a   1.000
_cell.length_b   1.000
_cell.length_c   1.000
_cell.angle_alpha   90.00
_cell.angle_beta   90.00
_cell.angle_gamma   90.00
#
_symmetry.space_group_name_H-M   'P 1'
#
loop_
_entity.id
_entity.type
_entity.pdbx_description
1 polymer ?
#
loop_
_entity_poly.entity_id
_entity_poly.type
_entity_poly.pdbx_seq_one_letter_code
_entity_poly.pdbx_strand_id
1 'polypeptide(L)'
;MPLEYYVNIQDDSVFLQPEFEEMVLHELGHAMDYGTPDWFQADLWQTAVDADNAFVTEYAKTNTGEDFAESFVAWVIYRAYRERVDPSVLKSIERIAHRLQYFDDRLNNPLATCKSIKPYESLFQC
;
A
#
# COMPACT_ATOMS: atom_id res chain seq x y z
N MET A 1 15.46 -0.89 8.83
CA MET A 1 16.21 -1.11 7.56
C MET A 1 15.21 -1.65 6.55
N PRO A 2 15.06 -1.00 5.39
CA PRO A 2 13.82 -0.98 4.62
C PRO A 2 13.77 -2.11 3.57
N LEU A 3 12.58 -2.26 3.00
CA LEU A 3 12.24 -3.13 1.87
C LEU A 3 13.30 -3.08 0.76
N GLU A 4 14.21 -4.04 0.75
CA GLU A 4 15.08 -4.28 -0.38
C GLU A 4 14.25 -4.81 -1.56
N TYR A 5 14.00 -3.89 -2.49
CA TYR A 5 13.82 -4.07 -3.94
C TYR A 5 12.52 -4.66 -4.45
N TYR A 6 11.51 -3.78 -4.66
CA TYR A 6 10.27 -4.16 -5.31
C TYR A 6 10.01 -3.58 -6.71
N VAL A 7 10.84 -2.65 -7.20
CA VAL A 7 10.77 -2.23 -8.61
C VAL A 7 12.15 -1.92 -9.18
N ASN A 8 12.67 -2.81 -10.03
CA ASN A 8 13.86 -2.52 -10.84
C ASN A 8 13.40 -1.82 -12.13
N ILE A 9 13.12 -0.51 -12.05
CA ILE A 9 12.88 0.32 -13.24
C ILE A 9 14.25 0.71 -13.80
N GLN A 10 14.86 -0.20 -14.57
CA GLN A 10 15.96 0.14 -15.46
C GLN A 10 15.40 0.81 -16.72
N ASP A 11 15.09 2.11 -16.65
CA ASP A 11 15.19 3.01 -17.82
C ASP A 11 15.15 4.49 -17.42
N ASP A 12 16.34 5.08 -17.39
CA ASP A 12 16.76 6.47 -17.62
C ASP A 12 15.75 7.62 -17.44
N SER A 13 15.86 8.29 -16.28
CA SER A 13 16.38 9.67 -16.16
C SER A 13 15.66 10.48 -15.07
N VAL A 14 16.43 10.79 -14.03
CA VAL A 14 16.21 11.89 -13.05
C VAL A 14 14.94 11.70 -12.18
N PHE A 15 15.08 10.90 -11.11
CA PHE A 15 14.29 10.88 -9.83
C PHE A 15 14.03 9.46 -9.25
N LEU A 16 14.81 8.44 -9.62
CA LEU A 16 14.64 7.09 -9.08
C LEU A 16 15.62 6.79 -7.94
N GLN A 17 15.21 7.11 -6.71
CA GLN A 17 15.46 6.20 -5.59
C GLN A 17 14.09 5.69 -5.09
N PRO A 18 13.97 4.45 -4.61
CA PRO A 18 12.72 3.90 -4.09
C PRO A 18 12.20 4.57 -2.81
N GLU A 19 12.69 5.73 -2.39
CA GLU A 19 12.38 6.27 -1.07
C GLU A 19 11.25 7.31 -1.04
N PHE A 20 11.00 8.10 -2.09
CA PHE A 20 10.09 9.25 -1.93
C PHE A 20 8.61 8.90 -2.10
N GLU A 21 8.24 8.20 -3.17
CA GLU A 21 6.82 7.89 -3.43
C GLU A 21 6.25 6.93 -2.39
N GLU A 22 7.00 5.88 -2.06
CA GLU A 22 6.63 4.93 -1.01
C GLU A 22 6.58 5.61 0.36
N MET A 23 7.52 6.50 0.68
CA MET A 23 7.46 7.31 1.91
C MET A 23 6.25 8.24 1.91
N VAL A 24 5.94 8.93 0.81
CA VAL A 24 4.76 9.79 0.73
C VAL A 24 3.48 8.97 0.93
N LEU A 25 3.40 7.79 0.34
CA LEU A 25 2.28 6.87 0.56
C LEU A 25 2.22 6.36 2.01
N HIS A 26 3.37 6.06 2.61
CA HIS A 26 3.49 5.65 4.00
C HIS A 26 3.01 6.75 4.97
N GLU A 27 3.51 7.98 4.81
CA GLU A 27 3.09 9.13 5.60
C GLU A 27 1.63 9.51 5.34
N LEU A 28 1.13 9.30 4.12
CA LEU A 28 -0.31 9.41 3.83
C LEU A 28 -1.12 8.35 4.59
N GLY A 29 -0.60 7.13 4.72
CA GLY A 29 -1.16 6.08 5.55
C GLY A 29 -1.35 6.52 7.00
N HIS A 30 -0.32 7.14 7.60
CA HIS A 30 -0.44 7.75 8.94
C HIS A 30 -1.44 8.91 8.98
N ALA A 31 -1.48 9.75 7.95
CA ALA A 31 -2.47 10.83 7.89
C ALA A 31 -3.92 10.30 7.77
N MET A 32 -4.07 9.07 7.25
CA MET A 32 -5.33 8.40 7.02
C MET A 32 -5.92 7.82 8.32
N ASP A 33 -5.11 7.22 9.20
CA ASP A 33 -5.59 6.73 10.50
C ASP A 33 -5.50 7.77 11.65
N TYR A 34 -4.82 8.91 11.41
CA TYR A 34 -4.68 9.98 12.39
C TYR A 34 -6.00 10.51 12.93
N GLY A 35 -6.14 10.52 14.26
CA GLY A 35 -7.32 11.07 14.93
C GLY A 35 -8.58 10.19 14.82
N THR A 36 -8.43 8.93 14.39
CA THR A 36 -9.52 7.93 14.28
C THR A 36 -10.76 8.48 13.56
N PRO A 37 -10.62 8.88 12.28
CA PRO A 37 -11.73 9.43 11.53
C PRO A 37 -12.84 8.38 11.34
N ASP A 38 -14.09 8.81 11.13
CA ASP A 38 -15.26 7.91 11.03
C ASP A 38 -15.11 6.78 9.99
N TRP A 39 -14.30 7.01 8.96
CA TRP A 39 -14.04 5.97 7.96
C TRP A 39 -13.14 4.85 8.52
N PHE A 40 -12.23 5.17 9.42
CA PHE A 40 -11.28 4.23 10.04
C PHE A 40 -11.97 3.49 11.19
N GLN A 41 -12.34 2.24 10.93
CA GLN A 41 -12.99 1.38 11.91
C GLN A 41 -11.94 0.47 12.55
N ALA A 42 -11.41 0.90 13.69
CA ALA A 42 -10.32 0.21 14.39
C ALA A 42 -10.62 -1.27 14.68
N ASP A 43 -11.86 -1.62 15.05
CA ASP A 43 -12.25 -3.01 15.33
C ASP A 43 -12.19 -3.90 14.07
N LEU A 44 -12.59 -3.34 12.92
CA LEU A 44 -12.51 -4.05 11.64
C LEU A 44 -11.07 -4.16 11.15
N TRP A 45 -10.25 -3.11 11.38
CA TRP A 45 -8.81 -3.17 11.12
C TRP A 45 -8.14 -4.27 11.95
N GLN A 46 -8.40 -4.31 13.26
CA GLN A 46 -7.83 -5.34 14.13
C GLN A 46 -8.28 -6.75 13.72
N THR A 47 -9.54 -6.91 13.33
CA THR A 47 -10.05 -8.18 12.80
C THR A 47 -9.26 -8.64 11.56
N ALA A 48 -8.91 -7.71 10.67
CA ALA A 48 -8.11 -8.00 9.49
C ALA A 48 -6.66 -8.37 9.83
N VAL A 49 -6.03 -7.63 10.76
CA VAL A 49 -4.68 -7.92 11.27
C VAL A 49 -4.61 -9.33 11.86
N ASP A 50 -5.59 -9.69 12.70
CA ASP A 50 -5.65 -11.00 13.37
C ASP A 50 -5.84 -12.15 12.37
N ALA A 51 -6.55 -11.91 11.26
CA ALA A 51 -6.80 -12.89 10.22
C ALA A 51 -5.57 -13.15 9.32
N ASP A 52 -4.73 -12.14 9.10
CA ASP A 52 -3.55 -12.24 8.23
C ASP A 52 -2.36 -12.95 8.90
N ASN A 53 -2.21 -12.81 10.23
CA ASN A 53 -1.12 -13.41 11.03
C ASN A 53 0.28 -13.28 10.38
N ALA A 54 0.52 -12.14 9.72
CA ALA A 54 1.72 -11.84 8.97
C ALA A 54 2.01 -10.34 9.08
N PHE A 55 3.18 -9.90 8.63
CA PHE A 55 3.47 -8.48 8.40
C PHE A 55 4.06 -8.36 7.01
N VAL A 56 3.76 -7.25 6.33
CA VAL A 56 4.30 -6.99 5.00
C VAL A 56 5.80 -6.69 5.07
N THR A 57 6.26 -6.02 6.14
CA THR A 57 7.67 -5.68 6.37
C THR A 57 8.10 -5.93 7.81
N GLU A 58 9.41 -5.90 8.07
CA GLU A 58 9.91 -5.87 9.45
C GLU A 58 9.57 -4.54 10.15
N TYR A 59 9.45 -3.44 9.39
CA TYR A 59 9.14 -2.12 9.95
C TYR A 59 7.69 -2.03 10.43
N ALA A 60 6.76 -2.66 9.71
CA ALA A 60 5.36 -2.81 10.12
C ALA A 60 5.18 -3.44 11.51
N LYS A 61 6.14 -4.23 12.00
CA LYS A 61 6.10 -4.83 13.34
C LYS A 61 6.35 -3.83 14.48
N THR A 62 6.79 -2.61 14.16
CA THR A 62 7.20 -1.63 15.16
C THR A 62 6.04 -1.18 16.04
N ASN A 63 4.89 -0.87 15.42
CA ASN A 63 3.64 -0.54 16.12
C ASN A 63 2.45 -0.63 15.13
N THR A 64 1.23 -0.45 15.64
CA THR A 64 0.00 -0.56 14.83
C THR A 64 -0.13 0.50 13.74
N GLY A 65 0.41 1.71 13.94
CA GLY A 65 0.41 2.76 12.92
C GLY A 65 1.36 2.43 11.78
N GLU A 66 2.56 1.93 12.08
CA GLU A 66 3.48 1.46 11.03
C GLU A 66 2.91 0.27 10.26
N ASP A 67 2.23 -0.66 10.94
CA ASP A 67 1.55 -1.76 10.26
C ASP A 67 0.47 -1.25 9.30
N PHE A 68 -0.30 -0.25 9.74
CA PHE A 68 -1.32 0.38 8.90
C PHE A 68 -0.72 1.09 7.67
N ALA A 69 0.28 1.94 7.89
CA ALA A 69 0.95 2.69 6.84
C ALA A 69 1.64 1.78 5.81
N GLU A 70 2.38 0.77 6.26
CA GLU A 70 3.04 -0.19 5.38
C GLU A 70 2.03 -1.06 4.61
N SER A 71 0.91 -1.43 5.26
CA SER A 71 -0.17 -2.17 4.60
C SER A 71 -0.90 -1.31 3.56
N PHE A 72 -1.01 0.00 3.77
CA PHE A 72 -1.57 0.93 2.80
C PHE A 72 -0.69 1.05 1.55
N VAL A 73 0.63 1.19 1.72
CA VAL A 73 1.59 1.15 0.60
C VAL A 73 1.44 -0.16 -0.19
N ALA A 74 1.38 -1.29 0.51
CA ALA A 74 1.18 -2.60 -0.11
C ALA A 74 -0.14 -2.71 -0.90
N TRP A 75 -1.23 -2.13 -0.38
CA TRP A 75 -2.52 -2.09 -1.07
C TRP A 75 -2.46 -1.27 -2.37
N VAL A 76 -1.84 -0.09 -2.35
CA VAL A 76 -1.65 0.73 -3.55
C VAL A 76 -0.81 -0.02 -4.59
N ILE A 77 0.32 -0.61 -4.17
CA ILE A 77 1.19 -1.41 -5.05
C ILE A 77 0.40 -2.57 -5.68
N TYR A 78 -0.35 -3.32 -4.88
CA TYR A 78 -1.05 -4.53 -5.33
C TYR A 78 -2.27 -4.24 -6.22
N ARG A 79 -2.90 -3.07 -6.07
CA ARG A 79 -4.07 -2.68 -6.89
C ARG A 79 -3.70 -1.89 -8.14
N ALA A 80 -2.77 -0.94 -8.04
CA ALA A 80 -2.44 -0.01 -9.13
C ALA A 80 -1.19 -0.39 -9.93
N TYR A 81 -0.23 -1.11 -9.31
CA TYR A 81 1.10 -1.34 -9.89
C TYR A 81 1.49 -2.80 -10.01
N ARG A 82 0.55 -3.73 -9.79
CA ARG A 82 0.79 -5.19 -9.76
C ARG A 82 1.64 -5.70 -10.93
N GLU A 83 1.39 -5.21 -12.15
CA GLU A 83 2.09 -5.67 -13.37
C GLU A 83 3.55 -5.23 -13.45
N ARG A 84 3.96 -4.22 -12.66
CA ARG A 84 5.30 -3.63 -12.67
C ARG A 84 6.19 -4.13 -11.54
N VAL A 85 5.64 -4.96 -10.67
CA VAL A 85 6.25 -5.36 -9.39
C VAL A 85 6.68 -6.82 -9.49
N ASP A 86 7.85 -7.15 -8.92
CA ASP A 86 8.37 -8.51 -8.93
C ASP A 86 7.36 -9.54 -8.32
N PRO A 87 7.17 -10.73 -8.90
CA PRO A 87 6.22 -11.70 -8.36
C PRO A 87 6.48 -12.13 -6.91
N SER A 88 7.72 -12.11 -6.45
CA SER A 88 8.08 -12.42 -5.06
C SER A 88 7.56 -11.36 -4.07
N VAL A 89 7.49 -10.10 -4.50
CA VAL A 89 6.84 -9.00 -3.77
C VAL A 89 5.38 -9.29 -3.55
N LEU A 90 4.70 -9.62 -4.64
CA LEU A 90 3.26 -9.77 -4.65
C LEU A 90 2.86 -10.93 -3.74
N LYS A 91 3.67 -11.99 -3.70
CA LYS A 91 3.50 -13.09 -2.74
C LYS A 91 3.65 -12.65 -1.28
N SER A 92 4.56 -11.73 -0.97
CA SER A 92 4.68 -11.18 0.39
C SER A 92 3.45 -10.35 0.75
N ILE A 93 2.97 -9.52 -0.17
CA ILE A 93 1.76 -8.70 0.02
C ILE A 93 0.50 -9.58 0.13
N GLU A 94 0.41 -10.68 -0.61
CA GLU A 94 -0.72 -11.62 -0.55
C GLU A 94 -0.90 -12.27 0.82
N ARG A 95 0.12 -12.25 1.69
CA ARG A 95 0.02 -12.73 3.07
C ARG A 95 -0.81 -11.81 3.97
N ILE A 96 -1.12 -10.59 3.51
CA ILE A 96 -1.92 -9.61 4.25
C ILE A 96 -3.29 -9.36 3.57
N ALA A 97 -3.85 -10.38 2.94
CA ALA A 97 -5.03 -10.27 2.07
C ALA A 97 -6.27 -9.67 2.77
N HIS A 98 -6.49 -9.92 4.06
CA HIS A 98 -7.62 -9.37 4.79
C HIS A 98 -7.46 -7.87 5.03
N ARG A 99 -6.24 -7.38 5.29
CA ARG A 99 -5.97 -5.95 5.33
C ARG A 99 -6.13 -5.28 3.97
N LEU A 100 -5.75 -5.95 2.88
CA LEU A 100 -6.04 -5.44 1.52
C LEU A 100 -7.55 -5.32 1.29
N GLN A 101 -8.32 -6.31 1.74
CA GLN A 101 -9.79 -6.29 1.66
C GLN A 101 -10.39 -5.17 2.52
N TYR A 102 -9.84 -4.92 3.72
CA TYR A 102 -10.25 -3.79 4.55
C TYR A 102 -10.16 -2.48 3.76
N PHE A 103 -9.04 -2.21 3.09
CA PHE A 103 -8.92 -1.00 2.25
C PHE A 103 -9.90 -0.99 1.08
N ASP A 104 -10.12 -2.13 0.41
CA ASP A 104 -11.12 -2.22 -0.66
C ASP A 104 -12.52 -1.85 -0.16
N ASP A 105 -12.92 -2.39 0.99
CA ASP A 105 -14.25 -2.18 1.58
C ASP A 105 -14.43 -0.75 2.10
N ARG A 106 -13.40 -0.18 2.72
CA ARG A 106 -13.46 1.15 3.33
C ARG A 106 -13.32 2.28 2.29
N LEU A 107 -12.49 2.07 1.27
CA LEU A 107 -12.23 3.07 0.24
C LEU A 107 -13.10 2.88 -1.01
N ASN A 108 -13.90 1.82 -1.08
CA ASN A 108 -14.70 1.43 -2.25
C ASN A 108 -13.83 1.19 -3.50
N ASN A 109 -12.62 0.65 -3.28
CA ASN A 109 -11.60 0.29 -4.27
C ASN A 109 -11.54 1.21 -5.53
N PRO A 110 -11.22 2.50 -5.38
CA PRO A 110 -11.11 3.43 -6.52
C PRO A 110 -9.94 3.06 -7.45
N LEU A 111 -9.02 2.21 -6.98
CA LEU A 111 -7.87 1.76 -7.75
C LEU A 111 -8.20 0.60 -8.69
N ALA A 112 -9.25 -0.18 -8.44
CA ALA A 112 -9.72 -1.20 -9.38
C ALA A 112 -10.32 -0.61 -10.67
N THR A 113 -10.75 0.64 -10.64
CA THR A 113 -11.24 1.37 -11.82
C THR A 113 -10.11 2.01 -12.65
N CYS A 114 -8.90 2.11 -12.11
CA CYS A 114 -7.73 2.65 -12.81
C CYS A 114 -7.16 1.66 -13.84
N LYS A 115 -7.90 1.39 -14.91
CA LYS A 115 -7.36 0.71 -16.09
C LYS A 115 -6.44 1.68 -16.85
N SER A 116 -5.14 1.45 -16.75
CA SER A 116 -4.10 1.98 -17.64
C SER A 116 -4.17 3.49 -17.89
N ILE A 117 -3.83 4.29 -16.89
CA ILE A 117 -3.56 5.73 -17.09
C ILE A 117 -2.25 5.82 -17.89
N LYS A 118 -2.30 6.44 -19.09
CA LYS A 118 -1.08 6.82 -19.81
C LYS A 118 -0.32 7.87 -18.97
N PRO A 119 1.02 7.88 -18.94
CA PRO A 119 1.83 8.59 -17.94
C PRO A 119 1.61 10.11 -17.78
N TYR A 120 0.81 10.75 -18.63
CA TYR A 120 0.67 12.21 -18.67
C TYR A 120 -0.78 12.73 -18.73
N GLU A 121 -1.80 11.87 -18.64
CA GLU A 121 -3.20 12.34 -18.70
C GLU A 121 -3.90 12.26 -17.33
N SER A 122 -3.84 13.41 -16.66
CA SER A 122 -4.65 13.88 -15.54
C SER A 122 -4.45 13.21 -14.17
N LEU A 123 -4.06 14.04 -13.20
CA LEU A 123 -3.86 13.67 -11.80
C LEU A 123 -5.16 13.29 -11.05
N PHE A 124 -6.34 13.42 -11.67
CA PHE A 124 -7.62 13.22 -10.98
C PHE A 124 -8.77 12.83 -11.93
N GLN A 125 -8.58 11.83 -12.79
CA GLN A 125 -9.71 11.17 -13.46
C GLN A 125 -9.70 9.68 -13.14
N CYS A 126 -10.37 9.36 -12.03
CA CYS A 126 -11.15 8.14 -11.87
C CYS A 126 -12.57 8.43 -12.39
#